data_AF-A0A7S4V9N1-F1
#
_entry.id   AF-A0A7S4V9N1-F1
#
_cell.length_a   1.000
_cell.length_b   1.000
_cell.length_c   1.000
_cell.angle_alpha   90.00
_cell.angle_beta   90.00
_cell.angle_gamma   90.00
#
_symmetry.space_group_name_H-M   'P 1'
#
loop_
_entity.id
_entity.type
_entity.pdbx_description
1 polymer ?
#
loop_
_entity_poly.entity_id
_entity_poly.type
_entity_poly.pdbx_seq_one_letter_code
_entity_poly.pdbx_strand_id
1 'polypeptide(L)'
;FLLIAQQEGVCKYANSVTVGTNLECKGAECRVDTVRVVDVGGRFYEYVRPSCVEQAFYNGAKKISQKERHWPAVCANPSLPVALGACCLSNKHESIYYNTEATLEGNEYDGERTTFSTAEARCAESGKVTCDYDIITLDGFKSGYHWTDEPCKILVKVNEYGYVASWHLPSDLGQSMILHVDKENTNYFKAYWDGDSFPKITDSCGGCEILGDACFCHADVRKTRVFHSGRLPQSVKEVMANLHIGAMDPEIYNGTYSSASLISQTGITVYNEGNSIEASSVFKVTDYTGRSLFLKNTRETVHLQNINGDDVHFSFRNAPQFMSVIPKEQASRDAHFETQAVIDHFFYHPNTAPFIAYRIIQRFAISNPSPRYIREVATAFISGKYKTFGSSKYGCLEATIAATLLDREARSAILEADPFQGGLKEPLLKVIGVMRSMEFSPAGSRPATRFNDMAVLIGEMAHDFPTVFGFYLPSYEPNGVIGDAGLVSPESVLLDMSKNINLLNGMFSLARYGLSGCFNGFGQNVGWNPCQLGNFDNASGKLTYVDYSDVTTYVDRLATLLTAGRLSDESRQIIAKSSWATDYVYDGTIGPIHALSLLVSSISCILCSLLGLYTI
;
A
#
# COMPACT_ATOMS: atom_id res chain seq x y z
N PHE A 1 -30.95 -6.75 2.81
CA PHE A 1 -30.60 -8.11 2.38
C PHE A 1 -31.47 -8.54 1.20
N LEU A 2 -30.97 -8.47 -0.04
CA LEU A 2 -31.65 -9.04 -1.21
C LEU A 2 -31.15 -10.48 -1.42
N LEU A 3 -32.09 -11.41 -1.46
CA LEU A 3 -31.87 -12.81 -1.82
C LEU A 3 -31.89 -12.87 -3.35
N ILE A 4 -30.75 -13.14 -3.97
CA ILE A 4 -30.71 -13.64 -5.34
C ILE A 4 -30.36 -15.12 -5.22
N ALA A 5 -31.37 -15.97 -5.34
CA ALA A 5 -31.15 -17.39 -5.51
C ALA A 5 -30.64 -17.61 -6.94
N GLN A 6 -29.37 -17.98 -7.08
CA GLN A 6 -28.94 -18.65 -8.30
C GLN A 6 -29.57 -20.05 -8.34
N GLN A 7 -29.82 -20.58 -9.55
CA GLN A 7 -30.45 -21.87 -9.81
C GLN A 7 -29.81 -23.08 -9.09
N GLU A 8 -28.63 -22.92 -8.50
CA GLU A 8 -27.84 -23.96 -7.83
C GLU A 8 -27.95 -23.96 -6.29
N GLY A 9 -28.84 -23.16 -5.69
CA GLY A 9 -29.14 -23.25 -4.25
C GLY A 9 -28.05 -22.72 -3.30
N VAL A 10 -27.00 -22.07 -3.82
CA VAL A 10 -26.00 -21.38 -3.01
C VAL A 10 -26.47 -19.95 -2.71
N CYS A 11 -26.90 -19.70 -1.47
CA CYS A 11 -27.21 -18.36 -0.99
C CYS A 11 -25.93 -17.51 -0.90
N LYS A 12 -25.66 -16.66 -1.92
CA LYS A 12 -24.68 -15.59 -1.78
C LYS A 12 -25.35 -14.36 -1.17
N TYR A 13 -24.90 -13.97 0.02
CA TYR A 13 -25.28 -12.71 0.65
C TYR A 13 -24.64 -11.55 -0.14
N ALA A 14 -25.41 -10.89 -0.99
CA ALA A 14 -24.99 -9.63 -1.59
C ALA A 14 -25.33 -8.49 -0.61
N ASN A 15 -24.33 -8.04 0.13
CA ASN A 15 -24.45 -6.86 1.02
C ASN A 15 -24.39 -5.53 0.26
N SER A 16 -24.16 -5.57 -1.05
CA SER A 16 -24.08 -4.42 -1.94
C SER A 16 -24.93 -4.67 -3.19
N VAL A 17 -25.67 -3.65 -3.63
CA VAL A 17 -26.41 -3.66 -4.90
C VAL A 17 -25.81 -2.56 -5.76
N THR A 18 -25.26 -2.94 -6.91
CA THR A 18 -24.85 -1.96 -7.94
C THR A 18 -26.01 -1.81 -8.91
N VAL A 19 -26.54 -0.60 -9.04
CA VAL A 19 -27.57 -0.31 -10.02
C VAL A 19 -26.87 -0.15 -11.39
N GLY A 20 -27.27 -0.96 -12.37
CA GLY A 20 -26.63 -0.98 -13.69
C GLY A 20 -27.03 0.16 -14.63
N THR A 21 -27.98 1.00 -14.23
CA THR A 21 -28.52 2.11 -15.02
C THR A 21 -28.83 3.30 -14.12
N ASN A 22 -28.72 4.51 -14.65
CA ASN A 22 -29.19 5.71 -13.96
C ASN A 22 -30.71 5.60 -13.70
N LEU A 23 -31.12 5.82 -12.45
CA LEU A 23 -32.53 5.86 -12.08
C LEU A 23 -33.00 7.32 -12.13
N GLU A 24 -34.13 7.55 -12.79
CA GLU A 24 -34.80 8.85 -12.69
C GLU A 24 -35.33 9.04 -11.27
N CYS A 25 -35.08 10.22 -10.71
CA CYS A 25 -35.67 10.64 -9.44
C CYS A 25 -37.19 10.88 -9.63
N LYS A 26 -37.99 10.65 -8.59
CA LYS A 26 -39.47 10.71 -8.63
C LYS A 26 -40.08 11.61 -7.55
N GLY A 27 -39.31 12.01 -6.54
CA GLY A 27 -39.79 12.77 -5.40
C GLY A 27 -38.83 13.87 -4.95
N ALA A 28 -38.80 14.14 -3.65
CA ALA A 28 -37.96 15.19 -3.09
C ALA A 28 -36.45 14.91 -3.27
N GLU A 29 -36.06 13.66 -3.55
CA GLU A 29 -34.69 13.30 -3.92
C GLU A 29 -34.22 13.98 -5.23
N CYS A 30 -35.15 14.45 -6.09
CA CYS A 30 -34.81 15.28 -7.25
C CYS A 30 -34.34 16.68 -6.88
N ARG A 31 -34.65 17.16 -5.67
CA ARG A 31 -34.40 18.54 -5.26
C ARG A 31 -33.12 18.67 -4.45
N VAL A 32 -32.51 17.57 -4.03
CA VAL A 32 -31.30 17.53 -3.18
C VAL A 32 -30.06 17.21 -4.00
N ASP A 33 -28.96 17.88 -3.68
CA ASP A 33 -27.69 17.70 -4.41
C ASP A 33 -27.01 16.37 -4.04
N THR A 34 -27.14 15.94 -2.78
CA THR A 34 -26.71 14.60 -2.34
C THR A 34 -27.56 14.09 -1.19
N VAL A 35 -27.72 12.77 -1.16
CA VAL A 35 -28.45 12.03 -0.13
C VAL A 35 -27.53 11.04 0.56
N ARG A 36 -27.80 10.74 1.84
CA ARG A 36 -27.09 9.70 2.59
C ARG A 36 -27.80 8.36 2.50
N VAL A 37 -29.12 8.35 2.59
CA VAL A 37 -29.94 7.14 2.57
C VAL A 37 -31.00 7.27 1.48
N VAL A 38 -31.15 6.24 0.66
CA VAL A 38 -32.14 6.16 -0.41
C VAL A 38 -33.07 4.98 -0.21
N ASP A 39 -34.36 5.16 -0.45
CA ASP A 39 -35.33 4.06 -0.52
C ASP A 39 -35.40 3.53 -1.96
N VAL A 40 -35.08 2.26 -2.15
CA VAL A 40 -35.22 1.55 -3.41
C VAL A 40 -36.14 0.35 -3.19
N GLY A 41 -37.42 0.51 -3.55
CA GLY A 41 -38.41 -0.57 -3.50
C GLY A 41 -38.84 -0.96 -2.08
N GLY A 42 -38.98 0.02 -1.17
CA GLY A 42 -39.39 -0.19 0.23
C GLY A 42 -38.24 -0.65 1.13
N ARG A 43 -36.99 -0.38 0.73
CA ARG A 43 -35.77 -0.78 1.43
C ARG A 43 -34.77 0.36 1.39
N PHE A 44 -34.21 0.68 2.56
CA PHE A 44 -33.24 1.76 2.71
C PHE A 44 -31.81 1.28 2.44
N TYR A 45 -31.07 2.05 1.65
CA TYR A 45 -29.67 1.82 1.30
C TYR A 45 -28.85 3.08 1.60
N GLU A 46 -27.63 2.93 2.11
CA GLU A 46 -26.70 4.07 2.21
C GLU A 46 -26.04 4.31 0.85
N TYR A 47 -26.07 5.57 0.39
CA TYR A 47 -25.40 5.97 -0.83
C TYR A 47 -23.89 6.06 -0.58
N VAL A 48 -23.13 5.25 -1.32
CA VAL A 48 -21.67 5.24 -1.30
C VAL A 48 -21.19 6.00 -2.52
N ARG A 49 -20.69 7.24 -2.33
CA ARG A 49 -20.08 8.01 -3.42
C ARG A 49 -18.88 7.24 -4.01
N PRO A 50 -18.64 7.33 -5.33
CA PRO A 50 -17.39 6.86 -5.94
C PRO A 50 -16.17 7.49 -5.27
N SER A 51 -15.01 6.87 -5.40
CA SER A 51 -13.76 7.42 -4.87
C SER A 51 -13.42 8.74 -5.56
N CYS A 52 -13.58 9.84 -4.84
CA CYS A 52 -13.28 11.20 -5.28
C CYS A 52 -12.41 11.89 -4.24
N VAL A 53 -11.67 12.89 -4.70
CA VAL A 53 -10.90 13.79 -3.84
C VAL A 53 -11.44 15.21 -3.96
N GLU A 54 -11.31 15.97 -2.89
CA GLU A 54 -11.54 17.40 -2.86
C GLU A 54 -10.19 18.12 -2.89
N GLN A 55 -10.16 19.38 -3.31
CA GLN A 55 -8.94 20.18 -3.24
C GLN A 55 -8.79 20.78 -1.85
N ALA A 56 -7.55 20.83 -1.33
CA ALA A 56 -7.26 21.34 0.01
C ALA A 56 -7.58 22.84 0.15
N PHE A 57 -7.28 23.62 -0.89
CA PHE A 57 -7.54 25.07 -0.94
C PHE A 57 -8.59 25.40 -2.00
N TYR A 58 -9.38 26.44 -1.77
CA TYR A 58 -10.37 26.93 -2.73
C TYR A 58 -10.76 28.38 -2.40
N ASN A 59 -11.22 29.11 -3.42
CA ASN A 59 -11.64 30.51 -3.28
C ASN A 59 -13.12 30.61 -2.87
N GLY A 60 -13.48 31.75 -2.27
CA GLY A 60 -14.87 32.08 -1.94
C GLY A 60 -15.49 31.19 -0.86
N ALA A 61 -14.68 30.69 0.08
CA ALA A 61 -15.17 29.81 1.14
C ALA A 61 -16.24 30.51 2.00
N LYS A 62 -17.26 29.76 2.38
CA LYS A 62 -18.31 30.18 3.30
C LYS A 62 -18.14 29.49 4.64
N LYS A 63 -18.52 30.16 5.71
CA LYS A 63 -18.57 29.55 7.04
C LYS A 63 -19.73 28.55 7.08
N ILE A 64 -19.50 27.42 7.72
CA ILE A 64 -20.54 26.51 8.17
C ILE A 64 -20.42 26.32 9.66
N SER A 65 -21.54 26.17 10.35
CA SER A 65 -21.56 25.88 11.79
C SER A 65 -22.57 24.77 12.09
N GLN A 66 -22.51 24.15 13.27
CA GLN A 66 -23.53 23.19 13.65
C GLN A 66 -24.77 23.89 14.21
N LYS A 67 -25.29 23.42 15.35
CA LYS A 67 -26.50 23.93 16.00
C LYS A 67 -26.37 25.39 16.42
N GLU A 68 -25.18 25.80 16.87
CA GLU A 68 -24.91 27.13 17.41
C GLU A 68 -23.86 27.84 16.56
N ARG A 69 -23.91 29.17 16.54
CA ARG A 69 -23.02 30.05 15.74
C ARG A 69 -21.53 29.73 15.86
N HIS A 70 -21.12 29.31 17.05
CA HIS A 70 -19.73 29.19 17.48
C HIS A 70 -19.29 27.74 17.74
N TRP A 71 -20.15 26.75 17.46
CA TRP A 71 -19.95 25.38 17.90
C TRP A 71 -19.84 24.37 16.75
N PRO A 72 -18.67 23.73 16.62
CA PRO A 72 -17.51 24.34 15.99
C PRO A 72 -17.80 24.80 14.55
N ALA A 73 -17.19 25.91 14.14
CA ALA A 73 -17.32 26.47 12.79
C ALA A 73 -16.11 26.14 11.91
N VAL A 74 -16.32 26.01 10.59
CA VAL A 74 -15.26 25.70 9.62
C VAL A 74 -15.55 26.31 8.25
N CYS A 75 -14.51 26.57 7.46
CA CYS A 75 -14.67 26.96 6.07
C CYS A 75 -15.11 25.77 5.21
N ALA A 76 -16.04 26.02 4.30
CA ALA A 76 -16.56 25.04 3.37
C ALA A 76 -16.63 25.62 1.95
N ASN A 77 -16.48 24.74 0.95
CA ASN A 77 -16.55 25.13 -0.45
C ASN A 77 -18.03 25.27 -0.89
N PRO A 78 -18.51 26.47 -1.25
CA PRO A 78 -19.92 26.69 -1.57
C PRO A 78 -20.39 25.92 -2.81
N SER A 79 -19.48 25.48 -3.68
CA SER A 79 -19.79 24.68 -4.88
C SER A 79 -19.96 23.19 -4.59
N LEU A 80 -19.70 22.73 -3.37
CA LEU A 80 -19.85 21.33 -2.98
C LEU A 80 -21.04 21.15 -2.03
N PRO A 81 -21.78 20.03 -2.12
CA PRO A 81 -22.89 19.76 -1.24
C PRO A 81 -22.41 19.22 0.11
N VAL A 82 -22.09 20.12 1.04
CA VAL A 82 -21.42 19.79 2.32
C VAL A 82 -22.19 20.21 3.57
N ALA A 83 -23.19 21.06 3.46
CA ALA A 83 -24.00 21.54 4.59
C ALA A 83 -25.47 21.69 4.21
N LEU A 84 -26.33 21.85 5.22
CA LEU A 84 -27.77 22.11 5.07
C LEU A 84 -28.06 23.61 4.95
N GLY A 85 -29.24 23.96 4.44
CA GLY A 85 -29.75 25.32 4.53
C GLY A 85 -30.12 25.71 5.96
N ALA A 86 -29.82 26.96 6.33
CA ALA A 86 -30.34 27.64 7.52
C ALA A 86 -30.96 28.97 7.08
N CYS A 87 -32.26 29.14 7.33
CA CYS A 87 -33.01 30.29 6.84
C CYS A 87 -33.48 31.20 7.98
N CYS A 88 -33.17 32.49 7.88
CA CYS A 88 -33.66 33.55 8.77
C CYS A 88 -34.69 34.45 8.08
N LEU A 89 -35.51 35.12 8.89
CA LEU A 89 -36.34 36.22 8.40
C LEU A 89 -35.46 37.40 7.97
N SER A 90 -35.73 37.96 6.79
CA SER A 90 -34.89 39.01 6.17
C SER A 90 -34.73 40.27 7.02
N ASN A 91 -35.68 40.55 7.93
CA ASN A 91 -35.64 41.69 8.85
C ASN A 91 -34.83 41.45 10.14
N LYS A 92 -34.38 40.21 10.39
CA LYS A 92 -33.52 39.86 11.53
C LYS A 92 -32.04 39.72 11.15
N HIS A 93 -31.72 39.85 9.86
CA HIS A 93 -30.35 39.76 9.33
C HIS A 93 -29.45 40.92 9.80
N GLU A 94 -30.03 42.09 10.11
CA GLU A 94 -29.28 43.31 10.40
C GLU A 94 -28.88 43.54 11.87
N SER A 95 -29.22 42.64 12.80
CA SER A 95 -28.99 42.88 14.24
C SER A 95 -28.14 41.80 14.92
N ILE A 96 -26.86 42.13 15.08
CA ILE A 96 -25.84 41.42 15.88
C ILE A 96 -26.23 41.28 17.38
N TYR A 97 -27.34 41.91 17.82
CA TYR A 97 -27.77 42.00 19.23
C TYR A 97 -29.01 41.17 19.59
N TYR A 98 -29.63 40.44 18.67
CA TYR A 98 -30.80 39.60 18.97
C TYR A 98 -30.57 38.16 18.54
N ASN A 99 -30.89 37.22 19.44
CA ASN A 99 -30.99 35.78 19.24
C ASN A 99 -31.58 35.44 17.86
N THR A 100 -30.74 35.33 16.84
CA THR A 100 -31.15 35.04 15.47
C THR A 100 -31.39 33.54 15.40
N GLU A 101 -32.65 33.16 15.56
CA GLU A 101 -33.08 31.78 15.48
C GLU A 101 -33.34 31.42 14.01
N ALA A 102 -32.50 30.52 13.46
CA ALA A 102 -32.66 30.01 12.11
C ALA A 102 -33.52 28.74 12.10
N THR A 103 -34.33 28.61 11.06
CA THR A 103 -35.19 27.44 10.83
C THR A 103 -34.63 26.57 9.71
N LEU A 104 -34.93 25.26 9.76
CA LEU A 104 -34.63 24.31 8.68
C LEU A 104 -35.73 24.24 7.62
N GLU A 105 -36.48 25.34 7.44
CA GLU A 105 -37.49 25.43 6.38
C GLU A 105 -36.83 25.30 5.00
N GLY A 106 -37.41 24.48 4.13
CA GLY A 106 -36.84 24.14 2.83
C GLY A 106 -35.87 22.95 2.84
N ASN A 107 -35.56 22.36 4.00
CA ASN A 107 -34.85 21.09 4.07
C ASN A 107 -35.83 19.92 3.96
N GLU A 108 -35.58 19.03 3.00
CA GLU A 108 -36.51 17.95 2.63
C GLU A 108 -36.21 16.66 3.38
N TYR A 109 -34.93 16.39 3.70
CA TYR A 109 -34.48 15.19 4.39
C TYR A 109 -33.54 15.48 5.56
N ASP A 110 -33.51 14.57 6.53
CA ASP A 110 -32.49 14.60 7.58
C ASP A 110 -31.13 14.17 7.02
N GLY A 111 -30.09 14.97 7.30
CA GLY A 111 -28.74 14.73 6.79
C GLY A 111 -28.56 14.91 5.28
N GLU A 112 -29.47 15.61 4.60
CA GLU A 112 -29.20 16.08 3.24
C GLU A 112 -28.02 17.06 3.22
N ARG A 113 -27.40 17.24 2.05
CA ARG A 113 -26.41 18.30 1.87
C ARG A 113 -26.67 18.99 0.55
N THR A 114 -26.52 20.29 0.57
CA THR A 114 -26.77 21.16 -0.58
C THR A 114 -25.57 22.06 -0.81
N THR A 115 -25.42 22.50 -2.04
CA THR A 115 -24.54 23.64 -2.35
C THR A 115 -25.09 24.91 -1.72
N PHE A 116 -24.25 25.92 -1.55
CA PHE A 116 -24.67 27.20 -0.97
C PHE A 116 -25.77 27.86 -1.81
N SER A 117 -25.65 27.83 -3.15
CA SER A 117 -26.66 28.38 -4.06
C SER A 117 -28.02 27.67 -3.96
N THR A 118 -28.02 26.34 -3.76
CA THR A 118 -29.26 25.58 -3.56
C THR A 118 -29.91 25.97 -2.22
N ALA A 119 -29.12 26.17 -1.17
CA ALA A 119 -29.62 26.64 0.12
C ALA A 119 -30.20 28.07 0.03
N GLU A 120 -29.53 29.00 -0.64
CA GLU A 120 -30.03 30.36 -0.89
C GLU A 120 -31.37 30.36 -1.62
N ALA A 121 -31.47 29.60 -2.72
CA ALA A 121 -32.69 29.51 -3.51
C ALA A 121 -33.88 29.01 -2.67
N ARG A 122 -33.66 27.98 -1.83
CA ARG A 122 -34.72 27.40 -0.98
C ARG A 122 -35.16 28.32 0.15
N CYS A 123 -34.22 29.04 0.77
CA CYS A 123 -34.60 30.06 1.75
C CYS A 123 -35.46 31.15 1.10
N ALA A 124 -35.10 31.58 -0.11
CA ALA A 124 -35.84 32.59 -0.86
C ALA A 124 -37.28 32.14 -1.22
N GLU A 125 -37.49 30.86 -1.55
CA GLU A 125 -38.82 30.29 -1.78
C GLU A 125 -39.75 30.43 -0.56
N SER A 126 -39.17 30.39 0.64
CA SER A 126 -39.91 30.58 1.91
C SER A 126 -39.97 32.04 2.36
N GLY A 127 -39.58 33.01 1.53
CA GLY A 127 -39.53 34.43 1.88
C GLY A 127 -38.47 34.77 2.93
N LYS A 128 -37.45 33.92 3.07
CA LYS A 128 -36.34 34.02 4.02
C LYS A 128 -35.01 34.17 3.27
N VAL A 129 -33.94 34.39 4.03
CA VAL A 129 -32.57 34.48 3.49
C VAL A 129 -31.64 33.55 4.26
N THR A 130 -30.59 33.06 3.60
CA THR A 130 -29.46 32.47 4.30
C THR A 130 -28.78 33.54 5.14
N CYS A 131 -28.40 33.18 6.36
CA CYS A 131 -27.96 34.12 7.38
C CYS A 131 -26.94 33.46 8.30
N ASP A 132 -26.16 34.28 8.98
CA ASP A 132 -25.54 33.90 10.23
C ASP A 132 -26.59 33.86 11.34
N TYR A 133 -26.49 32.85 12.20
CA TYR A 133 -27.50 32.53 13.21
C TYR A 133 -26.86 32.24 14.56
N ASP A 134 -27.55 32.56 15.64
CA ASP A 134 -27.10 32.22 17.00
C ASP A 134 -27.37 30.76 17.34
N ILE A 135 -28.60 30.30 17.04
CA ILE A 135 -29.06 28.93 17.28
C ILE A 135 -30.04 28.50 16.19
N ILE A 136 -29.99 27.21 15.84
CA ILE A 136 -30.99 26.58 14.99
C ILE A 136 -32.01 25.84 15.85
N THR A 137 -33.30 26.07 15.60
CA THR A 137 -34.37 25.23 16.14
C THR A 137 -34.32 23.87 15.45
N LEU A 138 -33.73 22.88 16.13
CA LEU A 138 -33.66 21.50 15.64
C LEU A 138 -34.77 20.68 16.30
N ASP A 139 -35.55 19.96 15.51
CA ASP A 139 -36.24 18.76 16.00
C ASP A 139 -35.18 17.78 16.49
N GLY A 140 -35.39 17.12 17.64
CA GLY A 140 -34.33 16.38 18.37
C GLY A 140 -33.57 15.28 17.63
N PHE A 141 -33.96 14.95 16.39
CA PHE A 141 -33.28 13.99 15.51
C PHE A 141 -32.37 14.64 14.46
N LYS A 142 -32.58 15.91 14.10
CA LYS A 142 -31.82 16.59 13.05
C LYS A 142 -30.48 17.08 13.60
N SER A 143 -29.40 16.77 12.88
CA SER A 143 -28.04 17.16 13.25
C SER A 143 -27.20 17.37 12.00
N GLY A 144 -26.21 18.26 12.04
CA GLY A 144 -25.37 18.53 10.88
C GLY A 144 -24.66 19.87 10.96
N TYR A 145 -23.98 20.22 9.87
CA TYR A 145 -23.50 21.57 9.63
C TYR A 145 -24.47 22.30 8.71
N HIS A 146 -24.60 23.61 8.89
CA HIS A 146 -25.49 24.46 8.13
C HIS A 146 -24.73 25.65 7.55
N TRP A 147 -25.17 26.07 6.38
CA TRP A 147 -24.61 27.23 5.68
C TRP A 147 -24.90 28.52 6.44
N THR A 148 -23.86 29.35 6.58
CA THR A 148 -24.00 30.76 6.96
C THR A 148 -23.62 31.63 5.76
N ASP A 149 -24.14 32.85 5.69
CA ASP A 149 -23.76 33.80 4.63
C ASP A 149 -22.42 34.50 4.89
N GLU A 150 -21.87 34.35 6.10
CA GLU A 150 -20.56 34.84 6.50
C GLU A 150 -19.39 34.28 5.66
N PRO A 151 -18.41 35.13 5.29
CA PRO A 151 -17.22 34.68 4.60
C PRO A 151 -16.29 33.88 5.53
N CYS A 152 -15.50 33.00 4.94
CA CYS A 152 -14.46 32.25 5.65
C CYS A 152 -13.15 32.36 4.89
N LYS A 153 -12.03 32.60 5.59
CA LYS A 153 -10.71 32.70 4.96
C LYS A 153 -9.93 31.41 5.17
N ILE A 154 -9.28 30.93 4.12
CA ILE A 154 -8.36 29.80 4.19
C ILE A 154 -6.93 30.33 4.06
N LEU A 155 -6.10 30.04 5.05
CA LEU A 155 -4.69 30.40 5.09
C LEU A 155 -3.81 29.17 4.86
N VAL A 156 -2.65 29.42 4.27
CA VAL A 156 -1.57 28.47 4.06
C VAL A 156 -0.54 28.65 5.16
N LYS A 157 -0.29 27.59 5.93
CA LYS A 157 0.79 27.52 6.92
C LYS A 157 1.96 26.77 6.33
N VAL A 158 3.15 27.38 6.30
CA VAL A 158 4.38 26.79 5.75
C VAL A 158 5.43 26.62 6.85
N ASN A 159 5.96 25.40 7.01
CA ASN A 159 7.03 25.14 7.98
C ASN A 159 8.44 25.35 7.40
N GLU A 160 9.47 25.18 8.23
CA GLU A 160 10.88 25.35 7.83
C GLU A 160 11.34 24.43 6.67
N TYR A 161 10.65 23.32 6.45
CA TYR A 161 10.93 22.33 5.41
C TYR A 161 10.11 22.54 4.13
N GLY A 162 9.24 23.56 4.08
CA GLY A 162 8.38 23.84 2.93
C GLY A 162 7.15 22.94 2.82
N TYR A 163 6.76 22.26 3.91
CA TYR A 163 5.50 21.53 3.99
C TYR A 163 4.38 22.51 4.33
N VAL A 164 3.19 22.20 3.85
CA VAL A 164 2.01 23.07 3.92
C VAL A 164 0.93 22.42 4.78
N ALA A 165 0.27 23.22 5.60
CA ALA A 165 -0.99 22.89 6.27
C ALA A 165 -2.05 23.97 5.99
N SER A 166 -3.33 23.61 6.04
CA SER A 166 -4.43 24.57 5.91
C SER A 166 -4.87 25.08 7.29
N TRP A 167 -5.20 26.36 7.36
CA TRP A 167 -5.85 26.97 8.51
C TRP A 167 -7.13 27.65 8.06
N HIS A 168 -8.25 27.27 8.68
CA HIS A 168 -9.55 27.86 8.42
C HIS A 168 -9.82 28.98 9.45
N LEU A 169 -10.16 30.16 8.97
CA LEU A 169 -10.45 31.34 9.77
C LEU A 169 -11.87 31.86 9.45
N PRO A 170 -12.91 31.36 10.15
CA PRO A 170 -14.26 31.91 10.11
C PRO A 170 -14.30 33.34 10.63
N SER A 171 -15.23 34.17 10.14
CA SER A 171 -15.35 35.59 10.49
C SER A 171 -15.64 35.86 11.98
N ASP A 172 -16.36 34.98 12.67
CA ASP A 172 -16.61 35.08 14.11
C ASP A 172 -15.78 34.06 14.92
N LEU A 173 -14.79 34.55 15.67
CA LEU A 173 -13.91 33.75 16.51
C LEU A 173 -14.62 33.27 17.79
N GLY A 174 -15.49 32.29 17.66
CA GLY A 174 -15.99 31.47 18.77
C GLY A 174 -14.98 30.37 19.13
N GLN A 175 -14.71 30.17 20.43
CA GLN A 175 -13.59 29.37 20.98
C GLN A 175 -13.48 27.89 20.56
N SER A 176 -14.42 27.33 19.79
CA SER A 176 -14.40 25.92 19.37
C SER A 176 -14.06 25.83 17.88
N MET A 177 -12.76 25.77 17.56
CA MET A 177 -12.29 25.48 16.21
C MET A 177 -12.02 24.00 16.01
N ILE A 178 -12.10 23.58 14.76
CA ILE A 178 -11.82 22.19 14.39
C ILE A 178 -10.31 21.97 14.39
N LEU A 179 -9.84 21.10 15.30
CA LEU A 179 -8.41 20.87 15.60
C LEU A 179 -7.52 20.65 14.36
N HIS A 180 -8.03 19.99 13.32
CA HIS A 180 -7.22 19.63 12.16
C HIS A 180 -7.01 20.77 11.16
N VAL A 181 -7.75 21.88 11.28
CA VAL A 181 -7.58 23.13 10.50
C VAL A 181 -7.38 24.33 11.41
N ASP A 182 -7.04 24.12 12.68
CA ASP A 182 -6.71 25.19 13.63
C ASP A 182 -5.33 25.79 13.35
N LYS A 183 -5.04 27.01 13.80
CA LYS A 183 -3.71 27.64 13.66
C LYS A 183 -2.56 26.76 14.19
N GLU A 184 -2.79 25.97 15.24
CA GLU A 184 -1.80 25.13 15.90
C GLU A 184 -1.72 23.72 15.31
N ASN A 185 -2.49 23.42 14.25
CA ASN A 185 -2.49 22.09 13.65
C ASN A 185 -1.11 21.69 13.10
N THR A 186 -0.84 20.39 13.16
CA THR A 186 0.40 19.75 12.70
C THR A 186 0.18 18.87 11.45
N ASN A 187 -0.95 19.04 10.75
CA ASN A 187 -1.33 18.25 9.58
C ASN A 187 -0.63 18.75 8.31
N TYR A 188 0.69 18.76 8.36
CA TYR A 188 1.53 19.17 7.25
C TYR A 188 1.58 18.08 6.17
N PHE A 189 1.37 18.48 4.93
CA PHE A 189 1.61 17.66 3.76
C PHE A 189 2.67 18.29 2.84
N LYS A 190 3.31 17.46 2.03
CA LYS A 190 4.34 17.90 1.09
C LYS A 190 3.69 18.71 -0.05
N ALA A 191 4.07 19.97 -0.18
CA ALA A 191 3.68 20.81 -1.31
C ALA A 191 4.65 20.64 -2.49
N TYR A 192 4.12 20.76 -3.70
CA TYR A 192 4.91 20.81 -4.94
C TYR A 192 4.96 22.26 -5.40
N TRP A 193 5.99 22.99 -4.94
CA TRP A 193 6.23 24.40 -5.25
C TRP A 193 6.57 24.62 -6.72
N ASP A 194 6.14 25.75 -7.26
CA ASP A 194 6.57 26.23 -8.56
C ASP A 194 7.96 26.86 -8.40
N GLY A 195 9.01 26.08 -8.66
CA GLY A 195 10.42 26.46 -8.49
C GLY A 195 11.09 25.78 -7.29
N ASP A 196 12.31 26.20 -6.98
CA ASP A 196 13.17 25.56 -5.96
C ASP A 196 13.13 26.26 -4.58
N SER A 197 12.22 27.23 -4.41
CA SER A 197 12.11 28.06 -3.21
C SER A 197 10.70 28.10 -2.65
N PHE A 198 10.61 28.32 -1.35
CA PHE A 198 9.37 28.45 -0.59
C PHE A 198 9.57 29.50 0.51
N PRO A 199 8.48 30.09 1.06
CA PRO A 199 8.58 31.10 2.11
C PRO A 199 9.30 30.58 3.33
N LYS A 200 10.24 31.36 3.87
CA LYS A 200 10.99 31.02 5.10
C LYS A 200 10.99 32.20 6.06
N ILE A 201 11.06 31.94 7.35
CA ILE A 201 11.19 33.02 8.34
C ILE A 201 12.42 33.91 8.03
N THR A 202 13.51 33.32 7.53
CA THR A 202 14.73 34.03 7.14
C THR A 202 14.56 35.01 5.98
N ASP A 203 13.55 34.82 5.12
CA ASP A 203 13.21 35.74 4.03
C ASP A 203 11.99 36.61 4.35
N SER A 204 11.65 36.72 5.64
CA SER A 204 10.42 37.37 6.11
C SER A 204 9.16 36.78 5.47
N CYS A 205 9.17 35.46 5.22
CA CYS A 205 8.10 34.69 4.60
C CYS A 205 7.64 35.26 3.26
N GLY A 206 8.54 35.91 2.52
CA GLY A 206 8.21 36.63 1.28
C GLY A 206 7.18 37.76 1.43
N GLY A 207 6.94 38.26 2.65
CA GLY A 207 5.90 39.26 2.95
C GLY A 207 4.62 38.69 3.55
N CYS A 208 4.55 37.38 3.79
CA CYS A 208 3.51 36.75 4.60
C CYS A 208 3.73 36.97 6.11
N GLU A 209 2.71 36.66 6.92
CA GLU A 209 2.80 36.79 8.37
C GLU A 209 3.68 35.70 8.98
N ILE A 210 4.39 36.04 10.06
CA ILE A 210 5.16 35.09 10.87
C ILE A 210 4.41 34.88 12.18
N LEU A 211 4.05 33.63 12.49
CA LEU A 211 3.46 33.27 13.77
C LEU A 211 4.20 32.06 14.34
N GLY A 212 4.96 32.27 15.42
CA GLY A 212 5.82 31.23 15.98
C GLY A 212 6.94 30.84 15.02
N ASP A 213 6.94 29.58 14.59
CA ASP A 213 7.96 28.94 13.74
C ASP A 213 7.48 28.64 12.31
N ALA A 214 6.37 29.25 11.87
CA ALA A 214 5.81 29.06 10.54
C ALA A 214 5.42 30.38 9.85
N CYS A 215 5.36 30.33 8.53
CA CYS A 215 4.86 31.40 7.65
C CYS A 215 3.37 31.20 7.36
N PHE A 216 2.58 32.28 7.38
CA PHE A 216 1.14 32.27 7.18
C PHE A 216 0.72 33.23 6.07
N CYS A 217 0.15 32.67 5.01
CA CYS A 217 -0.24 33.42 3.82
C CYS A 217 -1.73 33.19 3.51
N HIS A 218 -2.38 34.16 2.85
CA HIS A 218 -3.68 33.91 2.24
C HIS A 218 -3.53 33.02 0.99
N ALA A 219 -4.49 32.11 0.78
CA ALA A 219 -4.55 31.27 -0.41
C ALA A 219 -5.38 31.93 -1.51
N ASP A 220 -4.81 32.12 -2.69
CA ASP A 220 -5.54 32.44 -3.93
C ASP A 220 -5.40 31.30 -4.95
N VAL A 221 -6.49 30.60 -5.21
CA VAL A 221 -6.51 29.44 -6.09
C VAL A 221 -6.83 29.83 -7.53
N ARG A 222 -5.84 29.66 -8.42
CA ARG A 222 -5.97 29.94 -9.85
C ARG A 222 -6.06 28.67 -10.67
N LYS A 223 -7.08 28.61 -11.54
CA LYS A 223 -7.30 27.52 -12.49
C LYS A 223 -6.89 27.96 -13.88
N THR A 224 -5.98 27.21 -14.51
CA THR A 224 -5.46 27.51 -15.85
C THR A 224 -5.70 26.35 -16.81
N ARG A 225 -6.15 26.67 -18.03
CA ARG A 225 -6.29 25.70 -19.12
C ARG A 225 -4.91 25.37 -19.67
N VAL A 226 -4.61 24.08 -19.82
CA VAL A 226 -3.26 23.62 -20.23
C VAL A 226 -3.17 23.44 -21.74
N PHE A 227 -4.07 22.64 -22.32
CA PHE A 227 -4.10 22.36 -23.76
C PHE A 227 -5.25 23.09 -24.44
N HIS A 228 -5.05 23.47 -25.70
CA HIS A 228 -6.04 24.14 -26.54
C HIS A 228 -5.77 23.81 -28.01
N SER A 229 -6.63 24.26 -28.93
CA SER A 229 -6.51 23.95 -30.37
C SER A 229 -5.13 24.30 -30.99
N GLY A 230 -4.48 25.36 -30.51
CA GLY A 230 -3.12 25.76 -30.92
C GLY A 230 -1.97 25.07 -30.19
N ARG A 231 -2.24 24.28 -29.15
CA ARG A 231 -1.26 23.55 -28.35
C ARG A 231 -1.84 22.21 -27.91
N LEU A 232 -1.68 21.21 -28.77
CA LEU A 232 -2.07 19.83 -28.49
C LEU A 232 -0.92 19.06 -27.81
N PRO A 233 -1.24 18.09 -26.94
CA PRO A 233 -0.22 17.26 -26.32
C PRO A 233 0.53 16.41 -27.35
N GLN A 234 1.85 16.34 -27.20
CA GLN A 234 2.76 15.60 -28.08
C GLN A 234 3.00 14.17 -27.60
N SER A 235 2.71 13.86 -26.34
CA SER A 235 2.84 12.51 -25.78
C SER A 235 1.97 12.29 -24.55
N VAL A 236 1.71 11.03 -24.22
CA VAL A 236 1.08 10.64 -22.94
C VAL A 236 1.89 11.16 -21.74
N LYS A 237 3.23 11.13 -21.83
CA LYS A 237 4.12 11.63 -20.78
C LYS A 237 3.92 13.13 -20.52
N GLU A 238 3.71 13.92 -21.57
CA GLU A 238 3.44 15.36 -21.43
C GLU A 238 2.09 15.61 -20.74
N VAL A 239 1.05 14.84 -21.08
CA VAL A 239 -0.25 14.95 -20.41
C VAL A 239 -0.12 14.60 -18.93
N MET A 240 0.51 13.48 -18.61
CA MET A 240 0.73 13.03 -17.22
C MET A 240 1.60 13.98 -16.39
N ALA A 241 2.47 14.77 -17.02
CA ALA A 241 3.31 15.75 -16.35
C ALA A 241 2.61 17.10 -16.11
N ASN A 242 1.55 17.42 -16.85
CA ASN A 242 0.88 18.72 -16.77
C ASN A 242 -0.52 18.64 -16.17
N LEU A 243 -1.28 17.59 -16.47
CA LEU A 243 -2.63 17.36 -15.95
C LEU A 243 -2.57 16.45 -14.72
N HIS A 244 -2.94 16.98 -13.57
CA HIS A 244 -2.88 16.27 -12.29
C HIS A 244 -4.25 16.09 -11.62
N ILE A 245 -5.31 16.64 -12.21
CA ILE A 245 -6.67 16.58 -11.69
C ILE A 245 -7.39 15.44 -12.39
N GLY A 246 -7.84 14.44 -11.64
CA GLY A 246 -8.66 13.35 -12.15
C GLY A 246 -10.04 13.83 -12.60
N ALA A 247 -10.62 13.12 -13.58
CA ALA A 247 -12.00 13.30 -14.01
C ALA A 247 -12.73 11.96 -13.97
N MET A 248 -14.06 12.01 -13.87
CA MET A 248 -14.89 10.82 -14.05
C MET A 248 -14.92 10.42 -15.53
N ASP A 249 -15.28 9.17 -15.79
CA ASP A 249 -15.56 8.73 -17.15
C ASP A 249 -16.69 9.59 -17.74
N PRO A 250 -16.46 10.31 -18.85
CA PRO A 250 -17.46 11.16 -19.48
C PRO A 250 -18.77 10.44 -19.85
N GLU A 251 -18.75 9.12 -20.02
CA GLU A 251 -19.94 8.31 -20.30
C GLU A 251 -21.02 8.42 -19.20
N ILE A 252 -20.62 8.74 -17.95
CA ILE A 252 -21.55 8.91 -16.82
C ILE A 252 -22.52 10.08 -17.04
N TYR A 253 -22.13 11.09 -17.84
CA TYR A 253 -22.89 12.33 -17.99
C TYR A 253 -23.95 12.31 -19.11
N ASN A 254 -24.30 11.14 -19.67
CA ASN A 254 -25.45 10.95 -20.58
C ASN A 254 -25.67 12.09 -21.63
N GLY A 255 -24.62 12.47 -22.35
CA GLY A 255 -24.72 13.43 -23.47
C GLY A 255 -24.19 14.84 -23.21
N THR A 256 -23.69 15.16 -22.00
CA THR A 256 -23.02 16.44 -21.72
C THR A 256 -21.73 16.62 -22.55
N TYR A 257 -21.00 15.52 -22.79
CA TYR A 257 -19.81 15.53 -23.65
C TYR A 257 -20.23 15.15 -25.08
N SER A 258 -20.25 16.14 -25.97
CA SER A 258 -20.84 16.06 -27.31
C SER A 258 -19.95 15.37 -28.35
N SER A 259 -18.64 15.23 -28.09
CA SER A 259 -17.75 14.49 -28.98
C SER A 259 -16.47 14.00 -28.29
N ALA A 260 -16.13 12.73 -28.57
CA ALA A 260 -14.80 12.18 -28.32
C ALA A 260 -13.95 12.37 -29.58
N SER A 261 -12.87 13.13 -29.47
CA SER A 261 -11.93 13.38 -30.57
C SER A 261 -10.61 12.66 -30.29
N LEU A 262 -10.13 11.89 -31.26
CA LEU A 262 -8.85 11.19 -31.16
C LEU A 262 -7.74 12.09 -31.70
N ILE A 263 -6.73 12.35 -30.87
CA ILE A 263 -5.48 12.96 -31.34
C ILE A 263 -4.66 11.85 -31.98
N SER A 264 -4.81 11.66 -33.29
CA SER A 264 -4.25 10.51 -34.03
C SER A 264 -2.74 10.36 -33.89
N GLN A 265 -2.02 11.45 -33.61
CA GLN A 265 -0.57 11.46 -33.41
C GLN A 265 -0.12 10.77 -32.12
N THR A 266 -0.96 10.80 -31.08
CA THR A 266 -0.61 10.32 -29.73
C THR A 266 -1.52 9.19 -29.24
N GLY A 267 -2.64 8.94 -29.92
CA GLY A 267 -3.65 7.96 -29.49
C GLY A 267 -4.47 8.44 -28.29
N ILE A 268 -4.40 9.72 -27.93
CA ILE A 268 -5.10 10.30 -26.78
C ILE A 268 -6.51 10.68 -27.20
N THR A 269 -7.50 10.26 -26.41
CA THR A 269 -8.91 10.62 -26.66
C THR A 269 -9.28 11.82 -25.78
N VAL A 270 -9.88 12.84 -26.40
CA VAL A 270 -10.34 14.05 -25.72
C VAL A 270 -11.85 14.16 -25.83
N TYR A 271 -12.51 14.29 -24.68
CA TYR A 271 -13.95 14.50 -24.56
C TYR A 271 -14.21 15.97 -24.29
N ASN A 272 -15.03 16.59 -25.14
CA ASN A 272 -15.40 18.00 -25.04
C ASN A 272 -16.91 18.15 -24.83
N GLU A 273 -17.32 19.16 -24.07
CA GLU A 273 -18.74 19.53 -23.92
C GLU A 273 -19.25 20.21 -25.21
N GLY A 274 -18.38 20.93 -25.92
CA GLY A 274 -18.66 21.55 -27.22
C GLY A 274 -17.64 21.15 -28.30
N ASN A 275 -17.42 22.05 -29.26
CA ASN A 275 -16.55 21.81 -30.41
C ASN A 275 -15.07 22.19 -30.16
N SER A 276 -14.75 22.78 -29.02
CA SER A 276 -13.40 23.26 -28.68
C SER A 276 -12.84 22.54 -27.44
N ILE A 277 -11.50 22.49 -27.37
CA ILE A 277 -10.79 22.01 -26.19
C ILE A 277 -10.79 23.13 -25.15
N GLU A 278 -11.55 22.95 -24.08
CA GLU A 278 -11.71 23.88 -22.98
C GLU A 278 -11.11 23.35 -21.68
N ALA A 279 -11.17 24.16 -20.62
CA ALA A 279 -10.74 23.75 -19.28
C ALA A 279 -11.59 22.58 -18.72
N SER A 280 -12.85 22.46 -19.15
CA SER A 280 -13.75 21.35 -18.80
C SER A 280 -13.48 20.07 -19.58
N SER A 281 -12.68 20.11 -20.66
CA SER A 281 -12.36 18.92 -21.46
C SER A 281 -11.64 17.84 -20.66
N VAL A 282 -11.96 16.58 -20.95
CA VAL A 282 -11.40 15.40 -20.29
C VAL A 282 -10.52 14.62 -21.25
N PHE A 283 -9.29 14.33 -20.82
CA PHE A 283 -8.29 13.58 -21.56
C PHE A 283 -8.22 12.15 -21.04
N LYS A 284 -8.47 11.17 -21.91
CA LYS A 284 -8.27 9.75 -21.65
C LYS A 284 -6.89 9.33 -22.16
N VAL A 285 -6.05 8.87 -21.26
CA VAL A 285 -4.70 8.37 -21.55
C VAL A 285 -4.54 6.95 -21.04
N THR A 286 -3.76 6.13 -21.75
CA THR A 286 -3.32 4.83 -21.25
C THR A 286 -1.86 4.94 -20.85
N ASP A 287 -1.55 4.64 -19.60
CA ASP A 287 -0.18 4.71 -19.09
C ASP A 287 0.68 3.50 -19.54
N TYR A 288 1.95 3.48 -19.14
CA TYR A 288 2.88 2.41 -19.49
C TYR A 288 2.54 1.06 -18.80
N THR A 289 1.63 1.06 -17.83
CA THR A 289 1.15 -0.13 -17.12
C THR A 289 -0.13 -0.71 -17.73
N GLY A 290 -0.69 -0.03 -18.74
CA GLY A 290 -1.95 -0.41 -19.39
C GLY A 290 -3.19 0.13 -18.68
N ARG A 291 -3.05 0.97 -17.65
CA ARG A 291 -4.16 1.60 -16.94
C ARG A 291 -4.68 2.79 -17.75
N SER A 292 -6.00 2.86 -17.92
CA SER A 292 -6.66 4.04 -18.48
C SER A 292 -6.93 5.07 -17.38
N LEU A 293 -6.57 6.32 -17.62
CA LEU A 293 -6.75 7.45 -16.73
C LEU A 293 -7.52 8.56 -17.44
N PHE A 294 -8.43 9.20 -16.70
CA PHE A 294 -9.19 10.35 -17.16
C PHE A 294 -8.73 11.58 -16.39
N LEU A 295 -8.26 12.59 -17.11
CA LEU A 295 -7.64 13.79 -16.54
C LEU A 295 -8.32 15.05 -17.07
N LYS A 296 -8.63 15.98 -16.18
CA LYS A 296 -9.22 17.27 -16.54
C LYS A 296 -8.16 18.19 -17.15
N ASN A 297 -8.50 18.94 -18.19
CA ASN A 297 -7.63 19.90 -18.87
C ASN A 297 -7.41 21.21 -18.08
N THR A 298 -7.23 21.09 -16.78
CA THR A 298 -7.03 22.22 -15.87
C THR A 298 -5.87 21.92 -14.94
N ARG A 299 -5.01 22.92 -14.74
CA ARG A 299 -4.06 22.96 -13.63
C ARG A 299 -4.58 23.92 -12.58
N GLU A 300 -4.51 23.50 -11.33
CA GLU A 300 -4.93 24.30 -10.18
C GLU A 300 -3.70 24.60 -9.31
N THR A 301 -3.40 25.89 -9.18
CA THR A 301 -2.22 26.42 -8.48
C THR A 301 -2.69 27.36 -7.37
N VAL A 302 -2.12 27.19 -6.19
CA VAL A 302 -2.32 28.07 -5.03
C VAL A 302 -1.23 29.14 -5.07
N HIS A 303 -1.62 30.38 -5.31
CA HIS A 303 -0.76 31.55 -5.16
C HIS A 303 -0.86 32.06 -3.73
N LEU A 304 0.28 32.42 -3.15
CA LEU A 304 0.33 32.98 -1.80
C LEU A 304 0.12 34.48 -1.86
N GLN A 305 -0.70 34.99 -0.94
CA GLN A 305 -0.95 36.42 -0.78
C GLN A 305 -0.59 36.89 0.63
N ASN A 306 -0.15 38.15 0.74
CA ASN A 306 0.07 38.81 2.02
C ASN A 306 -1.28 39.20 2.69
N ILE A 307 -1.23 39.79 3.89
CA ILE A 307 -2.43 40.24 4.62
C ILE A 307 -3.28 41.28 3.86
N ASN A 308 -2.64 42.05 2.97
CA ASN A 308 -3.30 43.08 2.16
C ASN A 308 -3.95 42.50 0.89
N GLY A 309 -3.71 41.22 0.57
CA GLY A 309 -4.20 40.56 -0.64
C GLY A 309 -3.28 40.72 -1.85
N ASP A 310 -2.05 41.22 -1.68
CA ASP A 310 -1.07 41.28 -2.76
C ASP A 310 -0.39 39.93 -2.97
N ASP A 311 -0.18 39.55 -4.24
CA ASP A 311 0.54 38.34 -4.61
C ASP A 311 1.99 38.35 -4.11
N VAL A 312 2.37 37.25 -3.47
CA VAL A 312 3.74 36.91 -3.13
C VAL A 312 4.33 36.06 -4.27
N HIS A 313 5.65 36.06 -4.42
CA HIS A 313 6.35 35.32 -5.49
C HIS A 313 6.20 33.79 -5.42
N PHE A 314 5.54 33.25 -4.40
CA PHE A 314 5.47 31.81 -4.16
C PHE A 314 4.11 31.23 -4.56
N SER A 315 4.15 30.11 -5.27
CA SER A 315 2.96 29.31 -5.59
C SER A 315 3.27 27.82 -5.58
N PHE A 316 2.24 26.99 -5.41
CA PHE A 316 2.39 25.54 -5.43
C PHE A 316 1.14 24.84 -5.98
N ARG A 317 1.29 23.59 -6.41
CA ARG A 317 0.17 22.77 -6.90
C ARG A 317 -0.83 22.47 -5.78
N ASN A 318 -2.12 22.72 -6.01
CA ASN A 318 -3.15 22.39 -5.04
C ASN A 318 -3.19 20.87 -4.76
N ALA A 319 -3.28 20.50 -3.49
CA ALA A 319 -3.21 19.12 -3.06
C ALA A 319 -4.61 18.50 -2.94
N PRO A 320 -4.78 17.24 -3.39
CA PRO A 320 -6.02 16.52 -3.15
C PRO A 320 -6.11 16.05 -1.69
N GLN A 321 -7.34 15.98 -1.18
CA GLN A 321 -7.68 15.39 0.11
C GLN A 321 -8.85 14.41 -0.05
N PHE A 322 -8.76 13.24 0.57
CA PHE A 322 -9.86 12.26 0.63
C PHE A 322 -10.75 12.49 1.85
N MET A 323 -10.11 12.70 3.00
CA MET A 323 -10.80 12.91 4.27
C MET A 323 -11.40 14.31 4.32
N SER A 324 -12.68 14.40 4.70
CA SER A 324 -13.32 15.69 4.91
C SER A 324 -12.76 16.38 6.16
N VAL A 325 -12.58 17.70 6.05
CA VAL A 325 -12.31 18.59 7.19
C VAL A 325 -13.55 18.86 8.06
N ILE A 326 -14.69 18.27 7.71
CA ILE A 326 -15.91 18.38 8.49
C ILE A 326 -16.01 17.08 9.32
N PRO A 327 -15.87 17.11 10.66
CA PRO A 327 -15.83 15.91 11.49
C PRO A 327 -16.97 14.91 11.28
N LYS A 328 -18.20 15.41 11.04
CA LYS A 328 -19.37 14.53 10.80
C LYS A 328 -19.31 13.82 9.43
N GLU A 329 -18.49 14.34 8.52
CA GLU A 329 -18.29 13.84 7.17
C GLU A 329 -17.09 12.88 7.06
N GLN A 330 -16.35 12.69 8.14
CA GLN A 330 -15.25 11.73 8.20
C GLN A 330 -15.81 10.31 8.21
N ALA A 331 -15.76 9.65 7.05
CA ALA A 331 -16.23 8.28 6.88
C ALA A 331 -15.07 7.30 6.77
N SER A 332 -15.19 6.11 7.38
CA SER A 332 -14.23 5.00 7.23
C SER A 332 -13.98 4.65 5.75
N ARG A 333 -15.01 4.79 4.91
CA ARG A 333 -14.92 4.65 3.46
C ARG A 333 -13.82 5.53 2.84
N ASP A 334 -13.75 6.81 3.23
CA ASP A 334 -12.81 7.76 2.64
C ASP A 334 -11.36 7.42 3.05
N ALA A 335 -11.17 6.92 4.27
CA ALA A 335 -9.87 6.38 4.72
C ALA A 335 -9.45 5.13 3.92
N HIS A 336 -10.39 4.24 3.57
CA HIS A 336 -10.11 3.11 2.68
C HIS A 336 -9.74 3.58 1.27
N PHE A 337 -10.43 4.59 0.72
CA PHE A 337 -10.08 5.16 -0.57
C PHE A 337 -8.70 5.80 -0.58
N GLU A 338 -8.35 6.55 0.47
CA GLU A 338 -7.02 7.12 0.63
C GLU A 338 -5.94 6.04 0.71
N THR A 339 -6.16 5.01 1.53
CA THR A 339 -5.24 3.88 1.66
C THR A 339 -5.05 3.17 0.32
N GLN A 340 -6.13 2.91 -0.41
CA GLN A 340 -6.06 2.30 -1.73
C GLN A 340 -5.31 3.19 -2.73
N ALA A 341 -5.52 4.51 -2.70
CA ALA A 341 -4.82 5.44 -3.57
C ALA A 341 -3.32 5.48 -3.30
N VAL A 342 -2.90 5.39 -2.03
CA VAL A 342 -1.48 5.28 -1.63
C VAL A 342 -0.88 3.96 -2.12
N ILE A 343 -1.60 2.84 -1.95
CA ILE A 343 -1.16 1.53 -2.44
C ILE A 343 -1.02 1.54 -3.96
N ASP A 344 -2.01 2.09 -4.68
CA ASP A 344 -1.96 2.28 -6.13
C ASP A 344 -0.74 3.11 -6.55
N HIS A 345 -0.48 4.21 -5.84
CA HIS A 345 0.66 5.06 -6.12
C HIS A 345 1.98 4.29 -6.01
N PHE A 346 2.16 3.49 -4.96
CA PHE A 346 3.34 2.64 -4.83
C PHE A 346 3.39 1.53 -5.87
N PHE A 347 2.28 0.83 -6.12
CA PHE A 347 2.24 -0.30 -7.04
C PHE A 347 2.58 0.10 -8.48
N TYR A 348 2.04 1.24 -8.94
CA TYR A 348 2.28 1.78 -10.27
C TYR A 348 3.49 2.71 -10.35
N HIS A 349 4.28 2.86 -9.28
CA HIS A 349 5.50 3.66 -9.33
C HIS A 349 6.57 2.99 -10.22
N PRO A 350 7.31 3.73 -11.06
CA PRO A 350 8.33 3.16 -11.96
C PRO A 350 9.42 2.33 -11.26
N ASN A 351 9.74 2.67 -10.01
CA ASN A 351 10.76 1.96 -9.21
C ASN A 351 10.26 0.59 -8.68
N THR A 352 8.96 0.33 -8.69
CA THR A 352 8.39 -0.87 -8.05
C THR A 352 8.77 -2.13 -8.80
N ALA A 353 8.69 -2.14 -10.13
CA ALA A 353 9.06 -3.32 -10.91
C ALA A 353 10.54 -3.72 -10.74
N PRO A 354 11.54 -2.82 -10.86
CA PRO A 354 12.93 -3.14 -10.57
C PRO A 354 13.16 -3.55 -9.11
N PHE A 355 12.51 -2.89 -8.15
CA PHE A 355 12.65 -3.21 -6.73
C PHE A 355 12.15 -4.62 -6.43
N ILE A 356 10.94 -4.97 -6.89
CA ILE A 356 10.36 -6.29 -6.71
C ILE A 356 11.16 -7.35 -7.46
N ALA A 357 11.61 -7.07 -8.69
CA ALA A 357 12.47 -7.98 -9.45
C ALA A 357 13.75 -8.32 -8.68
N TYR A 358 14.47 -7.32 -8.18
CA TYR A 358 15.68 -7.55 -7.37
C TYR A 358 15.39 -8.43 -6.14
N ARG A 359 14.33 -8.12 -5.38
CA ARG A 359 13.97 -8.88 -4.17
C ARG A 359 13.55 -10.31 -4.47
N ILE A 360 12.75 -10.55 -5.51
CA ILE A 360 12.33 -11.89 -5.91
C ILE A 360 13.54 -12.71 -6.38
N ILE A 361 14.44 -12.12 -7.16
CA ILE A 361 15.66 -12.81 -7.60
C ILE A 361 16.52 -13.22 -6.39
N GLN A 362 16.72 -12.32 -5.41
CA GLN A 362 17.46 -12.64 -4.18
C GLN A 362 16.86 -13.82 -3.42
N ARG A 363 15.52 -13.93 -3.36
CA ARG A 363 14.84 -14.99 -2.60
C ARG A 363 14.76 -16.33 -3.32
N PHE A 364 14.63 -16.31 -4.65
CA PHE A 364 14.35 -17.53 -5.43
C PHE A 364 15.53 -18.02 -6.27
N ALA A 365 16.56 -17.21 -6.48
CA ALA A 365 17.68 -17.57 -7.35
C ALA A 365 19.06 -17.23 -6.76
N ILE A 366 19.48 -15.97 -6.81
CA ILE A 366 20.86 -15.54 -6.50
C ILE A 366 20.89 -14.19 -5.78
N SER A 367 21.85 -14.00 -4.87
CA SER A 367 21.95 -12.78 -4.05
C SER A 367 22.40 -11.54 -4.84
N ASN A 368 23.21 -11.74 -5.90
CA ASN A 368 23.83 -10.66 -6.69
C ASN A 368 23.49 -10.78 -8.19
N PRO A 369 22.27 -10.42 -8.63
CA PRO A 369 21.88 -10.51 -10.03
C PRO A 369 22.47 -9.40 -10.90
N SER A 370 22.72 -9.70 -12.18
CA SER A 370 23.18 -8.67 -13.11
C SER A 370 22.06 -7.65 -13.44
N PRO A 371 22.42 -6.42 -13.88
CA PRO A 371 21.44 -5.43 -14.33
C PRO A 371 20.53 -5.94 -15.47
N ARG A 372 21.04 -6.86 -16.30
CA ARG A 372 20.23 -7.48 -17.37
C ARG A 372 19.17 -8.39 -16.77
N TYR A 373 19.53 -9.22 -15.79
CA TYR A 373 18.59 -10.14 -15.18
C TYR A 373 17.47 -9.39 -14.44
N ILE A 374 17.82 -8.34 -13.70
CA ILE A 374 16.83 -7.44 -13.08
C ILE A 374 15.88 -6.86 -14.14
N ARG A 375 16.41 -6.42 -15.29
CA ARG A 375 15.61 -5.85 -16.38
C ARG A 375 14.64 -6.87 -16.97
N GLU A 376 15.06 -8.12 -17.21
CA GLU A 376 14.18 -9.17 -17.76
C GLU A 376 13.01 -9.46 -16.81
N VAL A 377 13.29 -9.64 -15.52
CA VAL A 377 12.26 -9.93 -14.52
C VAL A 377 11.32 -8.73 -14.31
N ALA A 378 11.87 -7.51 -14.28
CA ALA A 378 11.06 -6.29 -14.22
C ALA A 378 10.16 -6.14 -15.46
N THR A 379 10.65 -6.49 -16.64
CA THR A 379 9.86 -6.46 -17.89
C THR A 379 8.74 -7.49 -17.86
N ALA A 380 8.99 -8.69 -17.31
CA ALA A 380 7.97 -9.71 -17.09
C ALA A 380 6.89 -9.26 -16.09
N PHE A 381 7.28 -8.54 -15.03
CA PHE A 381 6.34 -7.94 -14.08
C PHE A 381 5.47 -6.85 -14.72
N ILE A 382 6.07 -5.95 -15.51
CA ILE A 382 5.36 -4.86 -16.17
C ILE A 382 4.40 -5.38 -17.24
N SER A 383 4.89 -6.25 -18.14
CA SER A 383 4.08 -6.80 -19.24
C SER A 383 3.11 -7.90 -18.78
N GLY A 384 3.36 -8.49 -17.62
CA GLY A 384 2.61 -9.63 -17.11
C GLY A 384 2.80 -10.90 -17.93
N LYS A 385 3.88 -11.02 -18.71
CA LYS A 385 4.12 -12.12 -19.64
C LYS A 385 5.58 -12.53 -19.66
N TYR A 386 5.84 -13.83 -19.61
CA TYR A 386 7.17 -14.40 -19.84
C TYR A 386 7.05 -15.76 -20.53
N LYS A 387 7.54 -15.86 -21.77
CA LYS A 387 7.34 -17.04 -22.63
C LYS A 387 5.85 -17.43 -22.71
N THR A 388 5.47 -18.58 -22.17
CA THR A 388 4.10 -19.11 -22.12
C THR A 388 3.36 -18.78 -20.82
N PHE A 389 4.03 -18.15 -19.84
CA PHE A 389 3.49 -17.86 -18.53
C PHE A 389 2.91 -16.45 -18.45
N GLY A 390 1.86 -16.30 -17.64
CA GLY A 390 1.33 -15.01 -17.22
C GLY A 390 -0.02 -14.62 -17.80
N SER A 391 -0.60 -13.58 -17.20
CA SER A 391 -1.95 -13.08 -17.48
C SER A 391 -1.99 -11.87 -18.43
N SER A 392 -0.83 -11.40 -18.92
CA SER A 392 -0.69 -10.16 -19.70
C SER A 392 -1.22 -8.91 -18.96
N LYS A 393 -1.18 -8.93 -17.62
CA LYS A 393 -1.54 -7.81 -16.74
C LYS A 393 -0.34 -7.39 -15.91
N TYR A 394 -0.20 -6.08 -15.70
CA TYR A 394 0.83 -5.52 -14.83
C TYR A 394 0.80 -6.16 -13.44
N GLY A 395 1.97 -6.50 -12.91
CA GLY A 395 2.16 -7.14 -11.62
C GLY A 395 1.84 -8.62 -11.56
N CYS A 396 1.84 -9.33 -12.70
CA CYS A 396 1.64 -10.78 -12.71
C CYS A 396 2.82 -11.51 -12.06
N LEU A 397 2.60 -12.07 -10.87
CA LEU A 397 3.62 -12.85 -10.15
C LEU A 397 4.00 -14.14 -10.86
N GLU A 398 3.09 -14.78 -11.59
CA GLU A 398 3.38 -15.99 -12.36
C GLU A 398 4.46 -15.74 -13.41
N ALA A 399 4.30 -14.70 -14.24
CA ALA A 399 5.29 -14.30 -15.22
C ALA A 399 6.62 -13.89 -14.56
N THR A 400 6.54 -13.18 -13.43
CA THR A 400 7.72 -12.67 -12.71
C THR A 400 8.56 -13.81 -12.10
N ILE A 401 7.92 -14.79 -11.45
CA ILE A 401 8.58 -15.96 -10.86
C ILE A 401 9.12 -16.86 -11.98
N ALA A 402 8.35 -17.07 -13.05
CA ALA A 402 8.82 -17.83 -14.21
C ALA A 402 10.06 -17.18 -14.85
N ALA A 403 10.06 -15.86 -15.02
CA ALA A 403 11.22 -15.11 -15.51
C ALA A 403 12.43 -15.29 -14.59
N THR A 404 12.21 -15.28 -13.27
CA THR A 404 13.27 -15.51 -12.28
C THR A 404 13.86 -16.92 -12.43
N LEU A 405 13.04 -17.96 -12.31
CA LEU A 405 13.53 -19.34 -12.27
C LEU A 405 14.06 -19.86 -13.63
N LEU A 406 13.62 -19.28 -14.75
CA LEU A 406 13.95 -19.75 -16.10
C LEU A 406 14.96 -18.85 -16.83
N ASP A 407 15.45 -17.79 -16.20
CA ASP A 407 16.50 -16.97 -16.77
C ASP A 407 17.83 -17.75 -16.85
N ARG A 408 18.65 -17.38 -17.83
CA ARG A 408 19.95 -18.02 -18.09
C ARG A 408 20.92 -17.88 -16.92
N GLU A 409 20.89 -16.78 -16.16
CA GLU A 409 21.76 -16.59 -15.00
C GLU A 409 21.38 -17.51 -13.84
N ALA A 410 20.09 -17.84 -13.69
CA ALA A 410 19.62 -18.78 -12.68
C ALA A 410 19.91 -20.25 -13.03
N ARG A 411 20.14 -20.57 -14.31
CA ARG A 411 20.25 -21.96 -14.81
C ARG A 411 21.61 -22.33 -15.42
N SER A 412 22.56 -21.40 -15.42
CA SER A 412 23.87 -21.62 -16.04
C SER A 412 24.80 -22.45 -15.16
N ALA A 413 25.20 -23.63 -15.66
CA ALA A 413 26.18 -24.49 -14.98
C ALA A 413 27.59 -23.87 -14.94
N ILE A 414 27.93 -22.98 -15.89
CA ILE A 414 29.23 -22.28 -15.88
C ILE A 414 29.29 -21.31 -14.70
N LEU A 415 28.17 -20.62 -14.48
CA LEU A 415 28.05 -19.64 -13.41
C LEU A 415 27.94 -20.29 -12.02
N GLU A 416 27.51 -21.55 -11.96
CA GLU A 416 27.52 -22.33 -10.72
C GLU A 416 28.94 -22.61 -10.20
N ALA A 417 29.94 -22.59 -11.08
CA ALA A 417 31.35 -22.73 -10.71
C ALA A 417 31.99 -21.39 -10.26
N ASP A 418 31.28 -20.26 -10.36
CA ASP A 418 31.78 -18.96 -9.92
C ASP A 418 31.58 -18.81 -8.40
N PRO A 419 32.65 -18.66 -7.60
CA PRO A 419 32.54 -18.50 -6.14
C PRO A 419 31.80 -17.22 -5.72
N PHE A 420 31.64 -16.24 -6.61
CA PHE A 420 30.92 -15.00 -6.36
C PHE A 420 29.45 -15.05 -6.77
N GLN A 421 29.00 -16.18 -7.33
CA GLN A 421 27.62 -16.35 -7.75
C GLN A 421 26.85 -17.35 -6.87
N GLY A 422 25.56 -17.07 -6.69
CA GLY A 422 24.66 -17.89 -5.89
C GLY A 422 24.05 -17.11 -4.74
N GLY A 423 23.52 -17.84 -3.78
CA GLY A 423 22.98 -17.30 -2.53
C GLY A 423 23.05 -18.35 -1.45
N LEU A 424 23.18 -17.91 -0.21
CA LEU A 424 23.16 -18.80 0.94
C LEU A 424 21.71 -19.19 1.23
N LYS A 425 21.48 -20.47 1.52
CA LYS A 425 20.14 -20.92 1.92
C LYS A 425 19.87 -20.54 3.37
N GLU A 426 18.70 -19.94 3.60
CA GLU A 426 18.20 -19.60 4.93
C GLU A 426 18.24 -20.81 5.90
N PRO A 427 18.64 -20.62 7.17
CA PRO A 427 18.73 -21.70 8.14
C PRO A 427 17.44 -22.51 8.29
N LEU A 428 16.27 -21.86 8.37
CA LEU A 428 15.00 -22.58 8.51
C LEU A 428 14.69 -23.39 7.23
N LEU A 429 14.96 -22.84 6.05
CA LEU A 429 14.77 -23.55 4.78
C LEU A 429 15.71 -24.76 4.61
N LYS A 430 16.88 -24.76 5.26
CA LYS A 430 17.75 -25.96 5.31
C LYS A 430 17.08 -27.08 6.10
N VAL A 431 16.54 -26.77 7.28
CA VAL A 431 15.81 -27.73 8.15
C VAL A 431 14.59 -28.29 7.43
N ILE A 432 13.73 -27.41 6.90
CA ILE A 432 12.52 -27.80 6.16
C ILE A 432 12.89 -28.59 4.90
N GLY A 433 13.98 -28.23 4.22
CA GLY A 433 14.51 -28.97 3.08
C GLY A 433 14.82 -30.42 3.45
N VAL A 434 15.56 -30.66 4.53
CA VAL A 434 15.88 -32.02 4.99
C VAL A 434 14.63 -32.78 5.41
N MET A 435 13.73 -32.15 6.18
CA MET A 435 12.48 -32.81 6.59
C MET A 435 11.63 -33.24 5.39
N ARG A 436 11.52 -32.40 4.35
CA ARG A 436 10.77 -32.74 3.14
C ARG A 436 11.48 -33.80 2.30
N SER A 437 12.79 -33.66 2.08
CA SER A 437 13.57 -34.61 1.27
C SER A 437 13.66 -36.00 1.91
N MET A 438 13.58 -36.08 3.24
CA MET A 438 13.69 -37.33 3.99
C MET A 438 12.33 -37.86 4.47
N GLU A 439 11.24 -37.41 3.84
CA GLU A 439 9.87 -37.87 4.12
C GLU A 439 9.52 -37.81 5.62
N PHE A 440 9.68 -36.66 6.25
CA PHE A 440 9.35 -36.50 7.66
C PHE A 440 7.88 -36.88 7.93
N SER A 441 7.68 -37.82 8.86
CA SER A 441 6.37 -38.24 9.35
C SER A 441 6.20 -37.80 10.80
N PRO A 442 5.13 -37.05 11.13
CA PRO A 442 4.82 -36.72 12.52
C PRO A 442 4.46 -37.99 13.31
N ALA A 443 4.66 -37.95 14.62
CA ALA A 443 4.23 -39.02 15.50
C ALA A 443 2.70 -39.02 15.60
N GLY A 444 2.07 -40.20 15.63
CA GLY A 444 0.61 -40.32 15.70
C GLY A 444 0.00 -39.66 16.96
N SER A 445 0.74 -39.64 18.06
CA SER A 445 0.36 -38.95 19.31
C SER A 445 0.50 -37.42 19.23
N ARG A 446 1.20 -36.88 18.22
CA ARG A 446 1.53 -35.46 18.05
C ARG A 446 1.51 -35.08 16.55
N PRO A 447 0.31 -34.98 15.94
CA PRO A 447 0.19 -34.70 14.50
C PRO A 447 0.67 -33.30 14.12
N ALA A 448 0.65 -32.33 15.05
CA ALA A 448 1.16 -30.99 14.83
C ALA A 448 2.68 -30.95 15.04
N THR A 449 3.42 -30.68 13.96
CA THR A 449 4.87 -30.49 14.02
C THR A 449 5.18 -29.19 14.77
N ARG A 450 5.97 -29.29 15.85
CA ARG A 450 6.37 -28.13 16.67
C ARG A 450 7.88 -28.09 16.77
N PHE A 451 8.44 -26.93 16.41
CA PHE A 451 9.83 -26.61 16.69
C PHE A 451 9.94 -25.87 18.02
N ASN A 452 11.09 -25.98 18.67
CA ASN A 452 11.39 -25.31 19.93
C ASN A 452 12.57 -24.36 19.75
N ASP A 453 12.43 -23.12 20.21
CA ASP A 453 13.48 -22.10 20.31
C ASP A 453 14.30 -21.85 19.02
N MET A 454 13.70 -22.01 17.84
CA MET A 454 14.42 -21.86 16.56
C MET A 454 15.01 -20.48 16.34
N ALA A 455 14.36 -19.42 16.80
CA ALA A 455 14.91 -18.06 16.74
C ALA A 455 16.21 -17.92 17.55
N VAL A 456 16.33 -18.64 18.68
CA VAL A 456 17.55 -18.67 19.49
C VAL A 456 18.59 -19.61 18.88
N LEU A 457 18.16 -20.80 18.46
CA LEU A 457 19.05 -21.84 17.95
C LEU A 457 19.66 -21.47 16.60
N ILE A 458 18.86 -20.99 15.65
CA ILE A 458 19.29 -20.75 14.27
C ILE A 458 19.05 -19.32 13.78
N GLY A 459 18.48 -18.45 14.61
CA GLY A 459 18.23 -17.05 14.26
C GLY A 459 16.94 -16.80 13.47
N GLU A 460 16.15 -17.83 13.21
CA GLU A 460 14.99 -17.75 12.31
C GLU A 460 13.89 -18.73 12.70
N MET A 461 12.64 -18.25 12.74
CA MET A 461 11.44 -19.07 12.93
C MET A 461 10.24 -18.45 12.21
N ALA A 462 9.33 -19.28 11.70
CA ALA A 462 8.13 -18.80 11.04
C ALA A 462 7.33 -17.87 11.97
N HIS A 463 7.02 -16.67 11.47
CA HIS A 463 6.29 -15.60 12.18
C HIS A 463 7.03 -14.94 13.36
N ASP A 464 8.31 -15.24 13.58
CA ASP A 464 9.11 -14.68 14.69
C ASP A 464 10.12 -13.63 14.20
N PHE A 465 9.66 -12.71 13.34
CA PHE A 465 10.52 -11.70 12.76
C PHE A 465 10.96 -10.68 13.84
N PRO A 466 12.27 -10.40 14.00
CA PRO A 466 12.75 -9.48 15.02
C PRO A 466 12.39 -8.01 14.74
N THR A 467 12.14 -7.66 13.48
CA THR A 467 11.78 -6.31 13.04
C THR A 467 10.77 -6.36 11.89
N VAL A 468 10.15 -5.21 11.59
CA VAL A 468 9.30 -5.04 10.39
C VAL A 468 10.04 -5.23 9.06
N PHE A 469 11.37 -5.29 9.08
CA PHE A 469 12.21 -5.53 7.90
C PHE A 469 12.61 -7.00 7.72
N GLY A 470 12.11 -7.88 8.58
CA GLY A 470 12.39 -9.33 8.54
C GLY A 470 13.60 -9.72 9.37
N PHE A 471 14.24 -10.83 8.99
CA PHE A 471 15.38 -11.41 9.71
C PHE A 471 16.74 -10.78 9.38
N TYR A 472 16.87 -10.18 8.20
CA TYR A 472 18.12 -9.61 7.71
C TYR A 472 17.87 -8.60 6.60
N LEU A 473 18.81 -7.68 6.44
CA LEU A 473 18.75 -6.66 5.41
C LEU A 473 19.12 -7.25 4.04
N PRO A 474 18.29 -7.07 3.00
CA PRO A 474 18.62 -7.54 1.66
C PRO A 474 19.85 -6.90 0.98
N SER A 475 20.40 -5.84 1.57
CA SER A 475 21.62 -5.14 1.13
C SER A 475 22.78 -5.36 2.11
N TYR A 476 22.71 -6.41 2.93
CA TYR A 476 23.79 -6.70 3.86
C TYR A 476 25.03 -7.20 3.12
N GLU A 477 26.15 -6.56 3.39
CA GLU A 477 27.49 -6.92 2.90
C GLU A 477 28.28 -7.47 4.09
N PRO A 478 28.65 -8.76 4.09
CA PRO A 478 29.47 -9.33 5.14
C PRO A 478 30.92 -8.86 5.01
N ASN A 479 31.62 -8.78 6.14
CA ASN A 479 33.07 -8.54 6.14
C ASN A 479 33.83 -9.71 5.49
N GLY A 480 34.94 -9.41 4.81
CA GLY A 480 35.80 -10.38 4.13
C GLY A 480 35.62 -10.37 2.61
N VAL A 481 36.05 -11.45 1.94
CA VAL A 481 36.19 -11.50 0.47
C VAL A 481 34.92 -11.15 -0.33
N ILE A 482 33.74 -11.39 0.25
CA ILE A 482 32.45 -11.05 -0.37
C ILE A 482 32.19 -9.54 -0.32
N GLY A 483 32.33 -8.93 0.86
CA GLY A 483 32.19 -7.48 1.02
C GLY A 483 33.31 -6.69 0.35
N ASP A 484 34.54 -7.22 0.34
CA ASP A 484 35.68 -6.62 -0.37
C ASP A 484 35.44 -6.57 -1.89
N ALA A 485 34.63 -7.49 -2.41
CA ALA A 485 34.19 -7.52 -3.81
C ALA A 485 32.94 -6.64 -4.06
N GLY A 486 32.39 -5.97 -3.04
CA GLY A 486 31.16 -5.17 -3.13
C GLY A 486 29.90 -5.99 -3.37
N LEU A 487 29.89 -7.26 -2.93
CA LEU A 487 28.78 -8.19 -3.12
C LEU A 487 27.95 -8.31 -1.84
N VAL A 488 26.64 -8.49 -2.01
CA VAL A 488 25.72 -8.67 -0.88
C VAL A 488 25.53 -10.15 -0.58
N SER A 489 25.35 -10.49 0.70
CA SER A 489 24.99 -11.83 1.16
C SER A 489 23.98 -11.73 2.31
N PRO A 490 22.70 -11.45 2.03
CA PRO A 490 21.72 -11.12 3.04
C PRO A 490 21.58 -12.16 4.16
N GLU A 491 21.53 -13.43 3.80
CA GLU A 491 21.30 -14.55 4.70
C GLU A 491 22.50 -14.79 5.65
N SER A 492 23.68 -14.29 5.29
CA SER A 492 24.90 -14.45 6.10
C SER A 492 24.81 -13.75 7.46
N VAL A 493 23.92 -12.76 7.63
CA VAL A 493 23.61 -12.14 8.92
C VAL A 493 23.22 -13.18 9.99
N LEU A 494 22.57 -14.26 9.57
CA LEU A 494 22.12 -15.31 10.49
C LEU A 494 23.21 -16.34 10.79
N LEU A 495 24.33 -16.34 10.04
CA LEU A 495 25.40 -17.32 10.14
C LEU A 495 26.42 -16.97 11.22
N ASP A 496 25.96 -16.72 12.45
CA ASP A 496 26.86 -16.64 13.61
C ASP A 496 27.40 -18.03 13.99
N MET A 497 28.59 -18.08 14.59
CA MET A 497 29.24 -19.34 14.96
C MET A 497 28.38 -20.18 15.90
N SER A 498 27.75 -19.54 16.89
CA SER A 498 26.85 -20.23 17.84
C SER A 498 25.64 -20.84 17.13
N LYS A 499 25.02 -20.10 16.22
CA LYS A 499 23.84 -20.51 15.44
C LYS A 499 24.16 -21.64 14.46
N ASN A 500 25.33 -21.61 13.82
CA ASN A 500 25.77 -22.68 12.93
C ASN A 500 26.01 -23.99 13.69
N ILE A 501 26.63 -23.93 14.88
CA ILE A 501 26.83 -25.10 15.74
C ILE A 501 25.47 -25.65 16.20
N ASN A 502 24.53 -24.79 16.56
CA ASN A 502 23.19 -25.20 16.96
C ASN A 502 22.38 -25.79 15.80
N LEU A 503 22.49 -25.23 14.59
CA LEU A 503 21.92 -25.81 13.38
C LEU A 503 22.46 -27.24 13.15
N LEU A 504 23.77 -27.42 13.24
CA LEU A 504 24.42 -28.73 13.16
C LEU A 504 23.87 -29.72 14.20
N ASN A 505 23.90 -29.34 15.48
CA ASN A 505 23.43 -30.17 16.58
C ASN A 505 21.96 -30.56 16.42
N GLY A 506 21.11 -29.59 16.06
CA GLY A 506 19.70 -29.84 15.87
C GLY A 506 19.41 -30.76 14.69
N MET A 507 20.18 -30.65 13.61
CA MET A 507 20.04 -31.54 12.46
C MET A 507 20.56 -32.96 12.74
N PHE A 508 21.66 -33.09 13.48
CA PHE A 508 22.12 -34.39 13.98
C PHE A 508 21.07 -35.05 14.87
N SER A 509 20.46 -34.25 15.76
CA SER A 509 19.40 -34.72 16.63
C SER A 509 18.19 -35.19 15.84
N LEU A 510 17.76 -34.41 14.83
CA LEU A 510 16.67 -34.77 13.93
C LEU A 510 16.91 -36.10 13.21
N ALA A 511 18.14 -36.35 12.73
CA ALA A 511 18.50 -37.59 12.06
C ALA A 511 18.55 -38.80 13.00
N ARG A 512 19.10 -38.64 14.22
CA ARG A 512 19.39 -39.75 15.15
C ARG A 512 18.28 -40.07 16.14
N TYR A 513 17.56 -39.05 16.57
CA TYR A 513 16.56 -39.09 17.66
C TYR A 513 15.21 -38.52 17.24
N GLY A 514 15.04 -38.15 15.96
CA GLY A 514 13.82 -37.53 15.45
C GLY A 514 13.65 -36.10 15.94
N LEU A 515 12.48 -35.50 15.69
CA LEU A 515 12.18 -34.15 16.14
C LEU A 515 11.94 -34.13 17.67
N SER A 516 13.03 -34.04 18.43
CA SER A 516 13.08 -34.03 19.89
C SER A 516 14.06 -32.97 20.40
N GLY A 517 14.08 -32.72 21.71
CA GLY A 517 15.06 -31.82 22.34
C GLY A 517 16.41 -32.48 22.70
N CYS A 518 16.62 -33.75 22.31
CA CYS A 518 17.86 -34.48 22.59
C CYS A 518 19.08 -33.75 22.04
N PHE A 519 20.12 -33.57 22.87
CA PHE A 519 21.40 -32.94 22.48
C PHE A 519 21.23 -31.59 21.75
N ASN A 520 20.37 -30.70 22.27
CA ASN A 520 20.00 -29.41 21.65
C ASN A 520 19.26 -29.57 20.30
N GLY A 521 18.37 -30.57 20.24
CA GLY A 521 17.51 -30.82 19.10
C GLY A 521 16.42 -29.76 18.89
N PHE A 522 15.85 -29.70 17.69
CA PHE A 522 14.82 -28.70 17.34
C PHE A 522 13.42 -28.99 17.90
N GLY A 523 13.21 -30.14 18.54
CA GLY A 523 11.92 -30.53 19.08
C GLY A 523 11.77 -30.18 20.56
N GLN A 524 10.56 -30.37 21.09
CA GLN A 524 10.33 -30.21 22.53
C GLN A 524 11.04 -31.32 23.33
N ASN A 525 11.54 -30.95 24.52
CA ASN A 525 11.98 -31.93 25.51
C ASN A 525 10.76 -32.62 26.11
N VAL A 526 10.66 -33.94 25.95
CA VAL A 526 9.51 -34.70 26.40
C VAL A 526 9.93 -35.85 27.31
N GLY A 527 10.06 -35.51 28.59
CA GLY A 527 10.31 -36.44 29.68
C GLY A 527 11.78 -36.84 29.87
N TRP A 528 12.00 -37.72 30.83
CA TRP A 528 13.31 -38.19 31.32
C TRP A 528 13.76 -39.50 30.64
N ASN A 529 13.57 -39.64 29.33
CA ASN A 529 14.01 -40.84 28.61
C ASN A 529 15.43 -40.64 28.07
N PRO A 530 16.33 -41.64 28.14
CA PRO A 530 17.67 -41.50 27.59
C PRO A 530 17.58 -41.36 26.06
N CYS A 531 18.29 -40.38 25.51
CA CYS A 531 18.42 -40.18 24.07
C CYS A 531 19.20 -41.36 23.45
N GLN A 532 18.46 -42.41 23.08
CA GLN A 532 18.99 -43.64 22.49
C GLN A 532 18.89 -43.57 20.96
N LEU A 533 19.97 -43.95 20.30
CA LEU A 533 20.07 -43.91 18.84
C LEU A 533 19.00 -44.81 18.21
N GLY A 534 18.23 -44.27 17.27
CA GLY A 534 17.16 -45.01 16.58
C GLY A 534 15.86 -45.17 17.37
N ASN A 535 15.79 -44.68 18.62
CA ASN A 535 14.55 -44.62 19.39
C ASN A 535 13.82 -43.28 19.13
N PHE A 536 12.58 -43.36 18.65
CA PHE A 536 11.75 -42.21 18.29
C PHE A 536 10.45 -42.10 19.10
N ASP A 537 10.25 -42.92 20.15
CA ASP A 537 8.98 -43.04 20.86
C ASP A 537 8.48 -41.72 21.46
N ASN A 538 9.42 -40.86 21.84
CA ASN A 538 9.17 -39.54 22.40
C ASN A 538 9.37 -38.41 21.38
N ALA A 539 9.84 -38.68 20.17
CA ALA A 539 9.99 -37.66 19.16
C ALA A 539 8.61 -37.19 18.66
N SER A 540 8.48 -35.90 18.33
CA SER A 540 7.26 -35.37 17.70
C SER A 540 7.11 -35.81 16.24
N GLY A 541 8.14 -36.45 15.69
CA GLY A 541 8.13 -37.11 14.38
C GLY A 541 9.53 -37.62 14.02
N LYS A 542 9.61 -38.38 12.94
CA LYS A 542 10.86 -38.99 12.46
C LYS A 542 10.96 -38.91 10.94
N LEU A 543 12.18 -39.02 10.44
CA LEU A 543 12.46 -39.15 9.01
C LEU A 543 12.22 -40.61 8.60
N THR A 544 11.45 -40.85 7.53
CA THR A 544 11.09 -42.22 7.11
C THR A 544 11.73 -42.65 5.79
N TYR A 545 12.39 -41.74 5.07
CA TYR A 545 13.02 -42.07 3.81
C TYR A 545 14.19 -43.04 4.01
N VAL A 546 14.00 -44.29 3.59
CA VAL A 546 15.01 -45.36 3.59
C VAL A 546 14.97 -46.06 2.24
N ASP A 547 15.88 -45.69 1.34
CA ASP A 547 16.14 -46.39 0.08
C ASP A 547 17.57 -46.95 0.11
N TYR A 548 17.78 -47.88 1.03
CA TYR A 548 19.10 -48.37 1.41
C TYR A 548 19.34 -49.78 0.88
N SER A 549 19.63 -49.87 -0.42
CA SER A 549 20.07 -51.10 -1.08
C SER A 549 21.59 -51.19 -1.19
N ASP A 550 22.25 -50.05 -1.41
CA ASP A 550 23.70 -49.88 -1.46
C ASP A 550 24.08 -48.50 -0.90
N VAL A 551 25.15 -48.45 -0.10
CA VAL A 551 25.63 -47.23 0.57
C VAL A 551 26.03 -46.16 -0.44
N THR A 552 26.68 -46.55 -1.53
CA THR A 552 27.17 -45.61 -2.54
C THR A 552 26.00 -44.93 -3.25
N THR A 553 25.06 -45.75 -3.72
CA THR A 553 23.83 -45.29 -4.37
C THR A 553 22.98 -44.41 -3.43
N TYR A 554 22.91 -44.77 -2.14
CA TYR A 554 22.22 -43.98 -1.13
C TYR A 554 22.87 -42.60 -0.92
N VAL A 555 24.21 -42.55 -0.80
CA VAL A 555 24.95 -41.30 -0.64
C VAL A 555 24.80 -40.40 -1.88
N ASP A 556 24.86 -40.95 -3.10
CA ASP A 556 24.63 -40.19 -4.33
C ASP A 556 23.22 -39.58 -4.40
N ARG A 557 22.22 -40.35 -3.96
CA ARG A 557 20.85 -39.89 -3.93
C ARG A 557 20.62 -38.82 -2.87
N LEU A 558 21.20 -38.98 -1.68
CA LEU A 558 21.16 -37.92 -0.65
C LEU A 558 21.91 -36.66 -1.09
N ALA A 559 23.05 -36.80 -1.77
CA ALA A 559 23.78 -35.67 -2.35
C ALA A 559 22.90 -34.91 -3.34
N THR A 560 22.15 -35.62 -4.18
CA THR A 560 21.18 -35.01 -5.10
C THR A 560 20.04 -34.31 -4.35
N LEU A 561 19.40 -34.98 -3.38
CA LEU A 561 18.24 -34.46 -2.65
C LEU A 561 18.55 -33.28 -1.73
N LEU A 562 19.74 -33.24 -1.15
CA LEU A 562 20.10 -32.27 -0.11
C LEU A 562 21.04 -31.16 -0.62
N THR A 563 21.83 -31.43 -1.66
CA THR A 563 22.82 -30.48 -2.22
C THR A 563 22.60 -30.15 -3.68
N ALA A 564 21.53 -30.65 -4.30
CA ALA A 564 21.32 -30.58 -5.76
C ALA A 564 22.49 -31.17 -6.56
N GLY A 565 23.23 -32.12 -5.98
CA GLY A 565 24.38 -32.78 -6.62
C GLY A 565 25.72 -32.04 -6.48
N ARG A 566 25.79 -30.96 -5.69
CA ARG A 566 27.01 -30.14 -5.50
C ARG A 566 28.07 -30.76 -4.60
N LEU A 567 27.76 -31.83 -3.88
CA LEU A 567 28.72 -32.52 -3.03
C LEU A 567 29.82 -33.18 -3.89
N SER A 568 31.10 -32.91 -3.57
CA SER A 568 32.25 -33.43 -4.33
C SER A 568 32.34 -34.96 -4.27
N ASP A 569 32.90 -35.58 -5.32
CA ASP A 569 33.07 -37.03 -5.39
C ASP A 569 33.93 -37.57 -4.24
N GLU A 570 34.95 -36.82 -3.81
CA GLU A 570 35.76 -37.18 -2.64
C GLU A 570 34.92 -37.21 -1.35
N SER A 571 34.12 -36.16 -1.12
CA SER A 571 33.24 -36.10 0.05
C SER A 571 32.23 -37.25 0.07
N ARG A 572 31.69 -37.62 -1.10
CA ARG A 572 30.79 -38.77 -1.25
C ARG A 572 31.48 -40.07 -0.89
N GLN A 573 32.71 -40.29 -1.35
CA GLN A 573 33.49 -41.50 -1.04
C GLN A 573 33.83 -41.59 0.46
N ILE A 574 34.19 -40.47 1.09
CA ILE A 574 34.48 -40.42 2.54
C ILE A 574 33.23 -40.78 3.34
N ILE A 575 32.08 -40.19 3.00
CA ILE A 575 30.81 -40.48 3.67
C ILE A 575 30.43 -41.95 3.47
N ALA A 576 30.49 -42.46 2.23
CA ALA A 576 30.16 -43.85 1.94
C ALA A 576 31.04 -44.84 2.72
N LYS A 577 32.36 -44.60 2.78
CA LYS A 577 33.30 -45.44 3.54
C LYS A 577 33.01 -45.42 5.03
N SER A 578 32.74 -44.25 5.61
CA SER A 578 32.43 -44.11 7.03
C SER A 578 31.08 -44.74 7.40
N SER A 579 30.09 -44.64 6.51
CA SER A 579 28.76 -45.22 6.71
C SER A 579 28.80 -46.74 6.64
N TRP A 580 29.48 -47.30 5.65
CA TRP A 580 29.72 -48.74 5.54
C TRP A 580 30.41 -49.32 6.79
N ALA A 581 31.45 -48.63 7.29
CA ALA A 581 32.15 -49.07 8.51
C ALA A 581 31.23 -49.08 9.75
N THR A 582 30.28 -48.14 9.83
CA THR A 582 29.29 -48.12 10.92
C THR A 582 28.25 -49.23 10.75
N ASP A 583 27.79 -49.44 9.52
CA ASP A 583 26.78 -50.44 9.19
C ASP A 583 27.25 -51.86 9.51
N TYR A 584 28.54 -52.12 9.29
CA TYR A 584 29.22 -53.37 9.64
C TYR A 584 29.24 -53.64 11.16
N VAL A 585 29.24 -52.60 11.99
CA VAL A 585 29.31 -52.71 13.45
C VAL A 585 27.92 -52.88 14.09
N TYR A 586 26.85 -52.39 13.44
CA TYR A 586 25.49 -52.32 14.00
C TYR A 586 24.42 -53.05 13.18
N ASP A 587 24.83 -54.09 12.45
CA ASP A 587 23.93 -55.05 11.76
C ASP A 587 22.89 -54.40 10.84
N GLY A 588 23.31 -53.46 9.98
CA GLY A 588 22.46 -52.92 8.90
C GLY A 588 21.44 -51.84 9.32
N THR A 589 21.26 -51.60 10.62
CA THR A 589 20.14 -50.76 11.13
C THR A 589 20.48 -49.29 11.30
N ILE A 590 21.78 -48.94 11.34
CA ILE A 590 22.27 -47.60 11.73
C ILE A 590 23.06 -46.90 10.60
N GLY A 591 23.52 -47.64 9.58
CA GLY A 591 24.23 -47.10 8.42
C GLY A 591 23.54 -45.91 7.72
N PRO A 592 22.21 -45.96 7.44
CA PRO A 592 21.48 -44.85 6.82
C PRO A 592 21.47 -43.57 7.69
N ILE A 593 21.26 -43.73 9.00
CA ILE A 593 21.24 -42.62 9.97
C ILE A 593 22.62 -41.96 10.06
N HIS A 594 23.69 -42.75 10.02
CA HIS A 594 25.07 -42.25 10.01
C HIS A 594 25.43 -41.54 8.70
N ALA A 595 25.04 -42.08 7.55
CA ALA A 595 25.25 -41.43 6.25
C ALA A 595 24.55 -40.07 6.19
N LEU A 596 23.29 -40.00 6.61
CA LEU A 596 22.54 -38.76 6.68
C LEU A 596 23.17 -37.76 7.66
N SER A 597 23.58 -38.23 8.84
CA SER A 597 24.26 -37.39 9.85
C SER A 597 25.52 -36.73 9.28
N LEU A 598 26.37 -37.51 8.62
CA LEU A 598 27.62 -37.01 8.03
C LEU A 598 27.37 -36.07 6.85
N LEU A 599 26.36 -36.34 6.03
CA LEU A 599 26.03 -35.49 4.89
C LEU A 599 25.45 -34.14 5.34
N VAL A 600 24.57 -34.15 6.35
CA VAL A 600 24.05 -32.90 6.91
C VAL A 600 25.15 -32.09 7.60
N SER A 601 26.16 -32.74 8.17
CA SER A 601 27.34 -32.07 8.71
C SER A 601 28.16 -31.37 7.62
N SER A 602 28.35 -32.01 6.47
CA SER A 602 29.11 -31.44 5.34
C SER A 602 28.35 -30.30 4.64
N ILE A 603 27.01 -30.35 4.62
CA ILE A 603 26.17 -29.25 4.11
C ILE A 603 26.20 -28.02 5.03
N SER A 604 26.25 -28.23 6.34
CA SER A 604 26.22 -27.14 7.31
C SER A 604 27.62 -26.55 7.54
N CYS A 605 28.67 -27.31 7.25
CA CYS A 605 30.07 -26.90 7.34
C CYS A 605 30.59 -26.20 6.07
N ILE A 606 29.73 -25.51 5.31
CA ILE A 606 30.16 -24.57 4.24
C ILE A 606 30.85 -23.31 4.84
N LEU A 607 31.02 -23.26 6.17
CA LEU A 607 32.01 -22.42 6.84
C LEU A 607 33.45 -22.94 6.66
N CYS A 608 33.70 -24.23 6.43
CA CYS A 608 35.05 -24.74 6.15
C CYS A 608 35.61 -24.24 4.81
N SER A 609 34.76 -24.03 3.80
CA SER A 609 35.19 -23.41 2.54
C SER A 609 35.51 -21.92 2.65
N LEU A 610 35.03 -21.24 3.71
CA LEU A 610 35.30 -19.82 3.96
C LEU A 610 36.48 -19.59 4.93
N LEU A 611 36.90 -20.62 5.66
CA LEU A 611 37.99 -20.55 6.66
C LEU A 611 39.38 -20.95 6.13
N GLY A 612 39.58 -21.03 4.82
CA GLY A 612 40.94 -21.10 4.26
C GLY A 612 41.73 -22.37 4.60
N LEU A 613 41.07 -23.52 4.71
CA LEU A 613 41.74 -24.83 4.69
C LEU A 613 41.42 -25.53 3.37
N TYR A 614 42.29 -25.32 2.38
CA TYR A 614 42.48 -26.21 1.23
C TYR A 614 42.53 -27.67 1.72
N THR A 615 41.90 -28.63 1.05
CA THR A 615 42.40 -29.19 -0.22
C THR A 615 41.29 -29.57 -1.22
N ILE A 616 41.68 -29.43 -2.49
CA ILE A 616 41.02 -29.80 -3.76
C ILE A 616 40.51 -31.23 -3.77
#